data_AF-A0A7V2UZZ0-F1
#
_entry.id   AF-A0A7V2UZZ0-F1
#
_cell.length_a   1.000
_cell.length_b   1.000
_cell.length_c   1.000
_cell.angle_alpha   90.00
_cell.angle_beta   90.00
_cell.angle_gamma   90.00
#
_symmetry.space_group_name_H-M   'P 1'
#
loop_
_entity.id
_entity.type
_entity.pdbx_description
1 polymer ?
#
loop_
_entity_poly.entity_id
_entity_poly.type
_entity_poly.pdbx_seq_one_letter_code
_entity_poly.pdbx_strand_id
1 'polypeptide(L)'
;MIQYADSVAGVDPATLSVVVNGIDRTALFAATGTEARFQPTGLEAPPVFQEGANSIVVTLADGAGNLGLLETVFAVDTSSPPPPPPPPPLPEQRLRLVKISGDGQTGTTNLVLGEP
;
A
#
# COMPACT_ATOMS: atom_id res chain seq x y z
N MET A 1 -4.30 13.87 7.60
CA MET A 1 -5.00 14.84 8.47
C MET A 1 -5.02 16.18 7.76
N ILE A 2 -6.07 16.99 7.97
CA ILE A 2 -6.16 18.37 7.48
C ILE A 2 -5.95 19.26 8.71
N GLN A 3 -5.02 20.22 8.62
CA GLN A 3 -4.74 21.16 9.72
C GLN A 3 -5.17 22.56 9.30
N TYR A 4 -5.70 23.32 10.25
CA TYR A 4 -6.13 24.69 10.05
C TYR A 4 -5.93 25.50 11.32
N ALA A 5 -5.68 26.79 11.15
CA ALA A 5 -5.52 27.72 12.26
C ALA A 5 -5.92 29.11 11.80
N ASP A 6 -6.68 29.79 12.65
CA ASP A 6 -6.93 31.22 12.55
C ASP A 6 -6.70 31.81 13.95
N SER A 7 -5.71 32.69 14.08
CA SER A 7 -5.33 33.27 15.37
C SER A 7 -6.16 34.49 15.77
N VAL A 8 -7.00 35.01 14.86
CA VAL A 8 -7.76 36.25 15.03
C VAL A 8 -9.22 35.94 15.31
N ALA A 9 -9.88 35.18 14.44
CA ALA A 9 -11.29 34.84 14.53
C ALA A 9 -11.55 33.42 15.06
N GLY A 10 -10.51 32.57 15.10
CA GLY A 10 -10.69 31.14 15.29
C GLY A 10 -11.35 30.49 14.08
N VAL A 11 -11.52 29.17 14.11
CA VAL A 11 -12.13 28.40 13.03
C VAL A 11 -13.49 27.87 13.45
N ASP A 12 -14.43 27.76 12.52
CA ASP A 12 -15.70 27.08 12.75
C ASP A 12 -15.68 25.68 12.09
N PRO A 13 -15.32 24.63 12.84
CA PRO A 13 -15.25 23.28 12.30
C PRO A 13 -16.59 22.71 11.84
N ALA A 14 -17.73 23.31 12.24
CA ALA A 14 -19.04 22.89 11.77
C ALA A 14 -19.28 23.25 10.30
N THR A 15 -18.50 24.20 9.76
CA THR A 15 -18.56 24.61 8.35
C THR A 15 -17.65 23.81 7.43
N LEU A 16 -16.88 22.85 7.97
CA LEU A 16 -15.96 22.03 7.19
C LEU A 16 -16.74 21.28 6.11
N SER A 17 -16.29 21.36 4.87
CA SER A 17 -16.68 20.45 3.79
C SER A 17 -15.43 19.86 3.14
N VAL A 18 -15.46 18.55 2.93
CA VAL A 18 -14.37 17.82 2.28
C VAL A 18 -14.94 17.02 1.11
N VAL A 19 -14.54 17.41 -0.08
CA VAL A 19 -14.90 16.75 -1.33
C VAL A 19 -13.68 15.99 -1.85
N VAL A 20 -13.83 14.69 -2.05
CA VAL A 20 -12.78 13.82 -2.58
C VAL A 20 -13.22 13.28 -3.93
N ASN A 21 -12.44 13.51 -4.99
CA ASN A 21 -12.77 13.11 -6.36
C ASN A 21 -14.18 13.56 -6.81
N GLY A 22 -14.61 14.74 -6.35
CA GLY A 22 -15.93 15.30 -6.65
C GLY A 22 -17.09 14.76 -5.79
N ILE A 23 -16.84 13.85 -4.85
CA ILE A 23 -17.85 13.28 -3.94
C ILE A 23 -17.69 13.92 -2.56
N ASP A 24 -18.79 14.40 -1.96
CA ASP A 24 -18.79 14.84 -0.56
C ASP A 24 -18.47 13.66 0.37
N ARG A 25 -17.35 13.78 1.08
CA ARG A 25 -16.86 12.80 2.05
C ARG A 25 -16.69 13.43 3.43
N THR A 26 -17.31 14.58 3.68
CA THR A 26 -17.19 15.35 4.93
C THR A 26 -17.45 14.49 6.16
N ALA A 27 -18.44 13.59 6.09
CA ALA A 27 -18.80 12.67 7.17
C ALA A 27 -17.69 11.69 7.58
N LEU A 28 -16.69 11.47 6.72
CA LEU A 28 -15.52 10.64 7.01
C LEU A 28 -14.43 11.40 7.77
N PHE A 29 -14.63 12.68 8.07
CA PHE A 29 -13.67 13.50 8.78
C PHE A 29 -14.24 13.94 10.12
N ALA A 30 -13.54 13.59 11.20
CA ALA A 30 -13.82 14.15 12.52
C ALA A 30 -13.09 15.49 12.65
N ALA A 31 -13.86 16.58 12.55
CA ALA A 31 -13.38 17.95 12.71
C ALA A 31 -13.27 18.35 14.18
N THR A 32 -12.21 19.08 14.50
CA THR A 32 -11.95 19.70 15.81
C THR A 32 -11.63 21.19 15.61
N GLY A 33 -11.32 21.95 16.67
CA GLY A 33 -10.94 23.35 16.53
C GLY A 33 -9.62 23.62 15.81
N THR A 34 -8.81 22.62 15.46
CA THR A 34 -7.50 22.83 14.80
C THR A 34 -7.20 21.84 13.68
N GLU A 35 -7.95 20.74 13.59
CA GLU A 35 -7.72 19.71 12.59
C GLU A 35 -8.98 18.90 12.28
N ALA A 36 -9.00 18.33 11.07
CA ALA A 36 -9.93 17.29 10.67
C ALA A 36 -9.17 15.98 10.40
N ARG A 37 -9.58 14.91 11.09
CA ARG A 37 -8.98 13.58 10.98
C ARG A 37 -9.83 12.66 10.13
N PHE A 38 -9.21 12.08 9.12
CA PHE A 38 -9.86 11.10 8.26
C PHE A 38 -10.08 9.77 9.01
N GLN A 39 -11.32 9.27 8.98
CA GLN A 39 -11.80 8.07 9.67
C GLN A 39 -12.58 7.19 8.68
N PRO A 40 -11.88 6.50 7.76
CA PRO A 40 -12.54 5.60 6.82
C PRO A 40 -13.12 4.38 7.53
N THR A 41 -14.28 3.93 7.07
CA THR A 41 -14.85 2.65 7.54
C THR A 41 -14.29 1.44 6.78
N GLY A 42 -13.67 1.69 5.62
CA GLY A 42 -13.27 0.65 4.67
C GLY A 42 -14.43 0.10 3.82
N LEU A 43 -15.67 0.55 4.07
CA LEU A 43 -16.88 0.12 3.35
C LEU A 43 -17.38 1.17 2.34
N GLU A 44 -16.55 2.18 2.09
CA GLU A 44 -16.86 3.30 1.23
C GLU A 44 -17.05 2.84 -0.23
N ALA A 45 -18.21 3.17 -0.80
CA ALA A 45 -18.54 2.86 -2.19
C ALA A 45 -18.89 4.16 -2.95
N PRO A 46 -18.10 4.58 -3.96
CA PRO A 46 -16.82 3.98 -4.38
C PRO A 46 -15.73 4.13 -3.30
N PRO A 47 -14.57 3.45 -3.44
CA PRO A 47 -13.40 3.70 -2.60
C PRO A 47 -13.09 5.20 -2.52
N VAL A 48 -12.69 5.69 -1.35
CA VAL A 48 -12.41 7.12 -1.15
C VAL A 48 -11.28 7.59 -2.05
N PHE A 49 -10.21 6.78 -2.12
CA PHE A 49 -9.07 7.01 -3.00
C PHE A 49 -8.94 5.83 -3.97
N GLN A 50 -8.56 6.15 -5.19
CA GLN A 50 -8.47 5.22 -6.32
C GLN A 50 -7.04 5.15 -6.82
N GLU A 51 -6.69 4.07 -7.51
CA GLU A 51 -5.40 3.99 -8.21
C GLU A 51 -5.23 5.17 -9.19
N GLY A 52 -4.04 5.77 -9.21
CA GLY A 52 -3.75 6.95 -10.02
C GLY A 52 -4.11 8.26 -9.31
N ALA A 53 -4.49 9.28 -10.10
CA ALA A 53 -4.69 10.64 -9.60
C ALA A 53 -5.99 10.78 -8.79
N ASN A 54 -5.87 11.42 -7.62
CA ASN A 54 -6.97 11.76 -6.73
C ASN A 54 -6.91 13.24 -6.38
N SER A 55 -8.08 13.88 -6.19
CA SER A 55 -8.20 15.25 -5.73
C SER A 55 -8.93 15.35 -4.39
N ILE A 56 -8.51 16.30 -3.56
CA ILE A 56 -9.20 16.69 -2.34
C ILE A 56 -9.42 18.21 -2.40
N VAL A 57 -10.67 18.62 -2.22
CA VAL A 57 -11.08 20.01 -2.04
C VAL A 57 -11.63 20.14 -0.63
N VAL A 58 -11.10 21.11 0.11
CA VAL A 58 -11.53 21.42 1.48
C VAL A 58 -12.01 22.86 1.50
N THR A 59 -13.18 23.08 2.08
CA THR A 59 -13.67 24.42 2.44
C THR A 59 -13.95 24.49 3.93
N LEU A 60 -13.63 25.63 4.52
CA LEU A 60 -13.80 25.88 5.96
C LEU A 60 -13.99 27.37 6.19
N ALA A 61 -14.96 27.75 7.02
CA ALA A 61 -15.14 29.12 7.47
C ALA A 61 -14.38 29.39 8.77
N ASP A 62 -13.90 30.61 8.93
CA ASP A 62 -13.47 31.14 10.22
C ASP A 62 -14.67 31.51 11.11
N GLY A 63 -14.40 31.84 12.38
CA GLY A 63 -15.44 32.27 13.33
C GLY A 63 -16.14 33.59 12.96
N ALA A 64 -15.62 34.33 11.98
CA ALA A 64 -16.22 35.55 11.44
C ALA A 64 -17.05 35.30 10.16
N GLY A 65 -17.08 34.05 9.65
CA GLY A 65 -17.80 33.65 8.45
C GLY A 65 -17.01 33.80 7.14
N ASN A 66 -15.71 34.07 7.19
CA ASN A 66 -14.87 34.12 5.99
C ASN A 66 -14.54 32.70 5.53
N LEU A 67 -14.80 32.38 4.26
CA LEU A 67 -14.53 31.06 3.68
C LEU A 67 -13.08 30.95 3.17
N GLY A 68 -12.38 29.91 3.62
CA GLY A 68 -11.14 29.42 3.04
C GLY A 68 -11.37 28.21 2.14
N LEU A 69 -10.54 28.07 1.11
CA LEU A 69 -10.54 26.94 0.18
C LEU A 69 -9.11 26.41 0.00
N LEU A 70 -8.96 25.08 0.04
CA LEU A 70 -7.72 24.37 -0.26
C LEU A 70 -8.01 23.24 -1.24
N GLU A 71 -7.24 23.15 -2.31
CA GLU A 71 -7.28 22.05 -3.27
C GLU A 71 -5.91 21.38 -3.35
N THR A 72 -5.89 20.05 -3.38
CA THR A 72 -4.68 19.28 -3.57
C THR A 72 -4.94 18.05 -4.44
N VAL A 73 -3.92 17.64 -5.19
CA VAL A 73 -3.93 16.47 -6.05
C VAL A 73 -2.73 15.59 -5.69
N PHE A 74 -2.96 14.28 -5.64
CA PHE A 74 -1.93 13.30 -5.37
C PHE A 74 -2.22 12.00 -6.13
N ALA A 75 -1.20 11.14 -6.27
CA ALA A 75 -1.36 9.83 -6.90
C ALA A 75 -1.27 8.72 -5.85
N VAL A 76 -2.11 7.70 -6.01
CA VAL A 76 -2.01 6.43 -5.28
C VAL A 76 -1.49 5.37 -6.23
N ASP A 77 -0.50 4.62 -5.77
CA ASP A 77 0.04 3.43 -6.46
C ASP A 77 -0.09 2.22 -5.53
N THR A 78 -0.92 1.25 -5.92
CA THR A 78 -1.15 -0.02 -5.20
C THR A 78 -0.60 -1.23 -5.95
N SER A 79 0.21 -1.00 -6.99
CA SER A 79 0.80 -2.08 -7.76
C SER A 79 1.75 -2.94 -6.90
N SER A 80 1.59 -4.26 -6.99
CA SER A 80 2.51 -5.18 -6.31
C SER A 80 3.87 -5.13 -6.99
N PRO A 81 4.97 -5.17 -6.23
CA PRO A 81 6.29 -5.38 -6.83
C PRO A 81 6.31 -6.72 -7.59
N PRO A 82 7.12 -6.82 -8.66
CA PRO A 82 7.28 -8.06 -9.41
C PRO A 82 7.90 -9.17 -8.54
N PRO A 83 7.63 -10.44 -8.84
CA PRO A 83 8.27 -11.55 -8.12
C PRO A 83 9.80 -11.54 -8.34
N PRO A 84 10.58 -12.09 -7.39
CA PRO A 84 12.02 -12.25 -7.57
C PRO A 84 12.32 -13.13 -8.79
N PRO A 85 13.49 -12.94 -9.44
CA PRO A 85 13.90 -13.81 -10.53
C PRO A 85 13.98 -15.28 -10.06
N PRO A 86 13.73 -16.25 -10.96
CA PRO A 86 13.88 -17.66 -10.61
C PRO A 86 15.32 -17.96 -10.18
N PRO A 87 15.52 -18.89 -9.23
CA PRO A 87 16.85 -19.32 -8.86
C PRO A 87 17.56 -19.92 -10.09
N PRO A 88 18.90 -19.80 -10.18
CA PRO A 88 19.65 -20.45 -11.24
C PRO A 88 19.42 -21.96 -11.22
N PRO A 89 19.44 -22.64 -12.39
CA PRO A 89 19.36 -24.09 -12.43
C PRO A 89 20.48 -24.69 -11.57
N LEU A 90 20.14 -25.63 -10.69
CA LEU A 90 21.14 -26.39 -9.96
C LEU A 90 22.10 -27.02 -10.98
N PRO A 91 23.43 -27.00 -10.74
CA PRO A 91 24.34 -27.75 -11.58
C PRO A 91 23.87 -29.20 -11.61
N GLU A 92 23.68 -29.75 -12.81
CA GLU A 92 23.23 -31.12 -12.99
C GLU A 92 24.18 -32.04 -12.23
N GLN A 93 23.73 -32.61 -11.11
CA GLN A 93 24.38 -33.78 -10.53
C GLN A 93 24.19 -34.89 -11.54
N ARG A 94 25.10 -34.97 -12.52
CA ARG A 94 25.11 -36.04 -13.50
C ARG A 94 25.29 -37.33 -12.72
N LEU A 95 24.20 -38.05 -12.52
CA LEU A 95 24.18 -39.39 -11.97
C LEU A 95 25.05 -40.23 -12.92
N ARG A 96 26.33 -40.41 -12.58
CA ARG A 96 27.16 -41.33 -13.35
C ARG A 96 26.64 -42.72 -13.02
N LEU A 97 25.90 -43.31 -13.95
CA LEU A 97 25.59 -44.71 -13.91
C LEU A 97 26.92 -45.48 -13.95
N VAL A 98 27.40 -45.90 -12.78
CA VAL A 98 28.53 -46.82 -12.71
C VAL A 98 27.99 -48.17 -13.19
N LYS A 99 28.46 -48.64 -14.34
CA LYS A 99 28.24 -50.03 -14.75
C LYS A 99 29.00 -50.91 -13.77
N ILE A 100 28.31 -51.51 -12.81
CA ILE A 100 28.88 -52.55 -11.97
C ILE A 100 28.81 -53.84 -12.79
N SER A 101 29.93 -54.24 -13.40
CA SER A 101 30.05 -55.57 -13.97
C SER A 101 30.34 -56.53 -12.82
N GLY A 102 29.32 -57.27 -12.37
CA GLY A 102 29.51 -58.33 -11.39
C GLY A 102 30.15 -59.54 -12.06
N ASP A 103 31.29 -60.00 -11.53
CA ASP A 103 31.85 -61.33 -11.80
C ASP A 103 31.23 -62.43 -10.90
N GLY A 104 30.19 -62.07 -10.14
CA GLY A 104 29.31 -63.02 -9.48
C GLY A 104 29.78 -63.50 -8.11
N GLN A 105 30.60 -62.76 -7.37
CA GLN A 105 30.93 -63.11 -5.99
C GLN A 105 30.83 -61.92 -5.01
N THR A 106 29.83 -61.99 -4.13
CA THR A 106 29.71 -61.35 -2.80
C THR A 106 30.39 -59.99 -2.57
N GLY A 107 29.60 -58.93 -2.49
CA GLY A 107 30.05 -57.67 -1.91
C GLY A 107 28.96 -56.60 -1.84
N THR A 108 28.43 -56.35 -0.64
CA THR A 108 27.61 -55.17 -0.34
C THR A 108 28.38 -53.92 -0.76
N THR A 109 27.86 -53.18 -1.76
CA THR A 109 28.50 -51.94 -2.21
C THR A 109 27.76 -50.76 -1.59
N ASN A 110 28.37 -50.13 -0.58
CA ASN A 110 27.90 -48.85 -0.08
C ASN A 110 28.24 -47.76 -1.09
N LEU A 111 27.22 -47.02 -1.52
CA LEU A 111 27.34 -45.86 -2.40
C LEU A 111 27.87 -44.68 -1.58
N VAL A 112 29.07 -44.20 -1.87
CA VAL A 112 29.58 -42.94 -1.32
C VAL A 112 29.49 -41.87 -2.41
N LEU A 113 28.68 -40.84 -2.16
CA LEU A 113 28.61 -39.61 -2.93
C LEU A 113 29.88 -38.79 -2.66
N GLY A 114 30.68 -38.54 -3.69
CA GLY A 114 31.72 -37.51 -3.62
C GLY A 114 31.10 -36.17 -4.00
N GLU A 115 31.08 -35.22 -3.06
CA GLU A 115 30.94 -33.80 -3.39
C GLU A 115 32.29 -33.27 -3.92
N PRO A 116 32.30 -32.22 -4.77
CA PRO A 116 33.54 -31.66 -5.32
C PRO A 116 34.45 -31.04 -4.27
#